data_AF-V4C3N3-F1
#
_entry.id   AF-V4C3N3-F1
#
_cell.length_a   1.000
_cell.length_b   1.000
_cell.length_c   1.000
_cell.angle_alpha   90.00
_cell.angle_beta   90.00
_cell.angle_gamma   90.00
#
_symmetry.space_group_name_H-M   'P 1'
#
loop_
_entity.id
_entity.type
_entity.pdbx_description
1 polymer ?
#
loop_
_entity_poly.entity_id
_entity_poly.type
_entity_poly.pdbx_seq_one_letter_code
_entity_poly.pdbx_strand_id
1 'polypeptide(L)'
;MNSDGIRDDCLGSVCMNSDGIRGDCLSSDCMNSGDIRGDCLGGDCMNSDGIRGDCLSSVCMNSGDIRGDCLGGDCMNCDGIRGDCLGSVCMNSDGIKGDCLSSDCMNFDGIKGDCLGSVCMNSDGIRGDCLSGICMNSDGIRGDCLSSVCMNSG
;
A
#
# COMPACT_ATOMS: atom_id res chain seq x y z
N MET A 1 -13.87 -20.11 -5.68
CA MET A 1 -14.34 -21.30 -4.96
C MET A 1 -14.78 -20.83 -3.59
N ASN A 2 -16.05 -20.94 -3.19
CA ASN A 2 -16.42 -20.71 -1.79
C ASN A 2 -15.82 -21.88 -0.99
N SER A 3 -14.82 -21.62 -0.16
CA SER A 3 -14.11 -22.66 0.58
C SER A 3 -13.67 -22.12 1.93
N ASP A 4 -13.70 -23.01 2.93
CA ASP A 4 -13.31 -22.76 4.32
C ASP A 4 -11.79 -22.49 4.41
N GLY A 5 -11.33 -21.35 3.90
CA GLY A 5 -9.94 -20.91 3.86
C GLY A 5 -9.03 -21.76 2.96
N ILE A 6 -8.22 -21.10 2.12
CA ILE A 6 -7.18 -21.76 1.33
C ILE A 6 -5.92 -21.87 2.20
N ARG A 7 -5.25 -23.03 2.23
CA ARG A 7 -4.05 -23.29 3.05
C ARG A 7 -2.81 -23.69 2.25
N ASP A 8 -2.84 -23.43 0.95
CA ASP A 8 -1.75 -23.71 0.03
C ASP A 8 -1.52 -22.48 -0.87
N ASP A 9 -0.39 -22.47 -1.57
CA ASP A 9 -0.05 -21.41 -2.52
C ASP A 9 -1.06 -21.40 -3.69
N CYS A 10 -1.49 -20.19 -4.06
CA CYS A 10 -2.38 -19.94 -5.17
C CYS A 10 -1.54 -19.56 -6.40
N LEU A 11 -1.47 -20.46 -7.39
CA LEU A 11 -0.67 -20.25 -8.61
C LEU A 11 -1.59 -20.01 -9.81
N GLY A 12 -1.61 -18.78 -10.35
CA GLY A 12 -2.36 -18.45 -11.57
C GLY A 12 -3.87 -18.66 -11.45
N SER A 13 -4.44 -18.36 -10.28
CA SER A 13 -5.81 -18.75 -9.93
C SER A 13 -6.65 -17.57 -9.47
N VAL A 14 -7.98 -17.73 -9.53
CA VAL A 14 -8.92 -16.74 -9.00
C VAL A 14 -9.57 -17.30 -7.73
N CYS A 15 -9.25 -16.70 -6.59
CA CYS A 15 -9.81 -17.02 -5.28
C CYS A 15 -11.00 -16.09 -5.01
N MET A 16 -12.13 -16.67 -4.59
CA MET A 16 -13.41 -15.94 -4.49
C MET A 16 -14.16 -16.38 -3.25
N ASN A 17 -14.57 -15.43 -2.41
CA ASN A 17 -15.36 -15.68 -1.19
C ASN A 17 -14.70 -16.75 -0.30
N SER A 18 -13.41 -16.57 0.00
CA SER A 18 -12.65 -17.42 0.92
C SER A 18 -12.60 -16.76 2.29
N ASP A 19 -12.73 -17.52 3.37
CA ASP A 19 -12.54 -16.99 4.74
C ASP A 19 -11.10 -16.54 5.03
N GLY A 20 -10.18 -16.79 4.10
CA GLY A 20 -8.80 -16.32 4.11
C GLY A 20 -7.90 -17.18 3.23
N ILE A 21 -6.66 -16.76 3.04
CA ILE A 21 -5.64 -17.51 2.30
C ILE A 21 -4.41 -17.61 3.20
N ARG A 22 -3.86 -18.81 3.35
CA ARG A 22 -2.57 -19.06 4.02
C ARG A 22 -1.66 -19.75 3.01
N GLY A 23 -0.67 -19.03 2.52
CA GLY A 23 0.14 -19.40 1.37
C GLY A 23 0.32 -18.21 0.44
N ASP A 24 1.28 -18.31 -0.46
CA ASP A 24 1.61 -17.22 -1.37
C ASP A 24 0.62 -17.17 -2.53
N CYS A 25 0.23 -15.97 -2.93
CA CYS A 25 -0.58 -15.71 -4.11
C CYS A 25 0.31 -15.27 -5.26
N LEU A 26 0.63 -16.18 -6.17
CA LEU A 26 1.46 -15.90 -7.34
C LEU A 26 0.57 -15.72 -8.58
N SER A 27 0.60 -14.53 -9.17
CA SER A 27 -0.19 -14.16 -10.36
C SER A 27 -1.66 -14.54 -10.20
N SER A 28 -2.23 -14.28 -9.03
CA SER A 28 -3.58 -14.73 -8.65
C SER A 28 -4.45 -13.55 -8.22
N ASP A 29 -5.73 -13.61 -8.58
CA ASP A 29 -6.70 -12.59 -8.21
C ASP A 29 -7.56 -13.09 -7.04
N CYS A 30 -7.57 -12.35 -5.95
CA CYS A 30 -8.32 -12.68 -4.74
C CYS A 30 -9.45 -11.67 -4.56
N MET A 31 -10.71 -12.12 -4.60
CA MET A 31 -11.86 -11.25 -4.36
C MET A 31 -12.70 -11.72 -3.18
N ASN A 32 -13.16 -10.77 -2.37
CA ASN A 32 -13.97 -11.01 -1.18
C ASN A 32 -13.33 -12.10 -0.29
N SER A 33 -12.04 -11.94 -0.02
CA SER A 33 -11.30 -12.89 0.80
C SER A 33 -11.16 -12.33 2.21
N GLY A 34 -11.09 -13.19 3.22
CA GLY A 34 -10.62 -12.77 4.55
C GLY A 34 -9.14 -12.38 4.51
N ASP A 35 -8.45 -12.49 5.65
CA ASP A 35 -7.01 -12.26 5.74
C ASP A 35 -6.24 -13.12 4.70
N ILE A 36 -5.36 -12.48 3.92
CA ILE A 36 -4.32 -13.15 3.15
C ILE A 36 -3.05 -13.17 4.00
N ARG A 37 -2.46 -14.36 4.20
CA ARG A 37 -1.23 -14.57 4.97
C ARG A 37 -0.23 -15.32 4.10
N GLY A 38 0.74 -14.59 3.58
CA GLY A 38 1.65 -15.00 2.53
C GLY A 38 1.87 -13.82 1.59
N ASP A 39 2.85 -13.96 0.70
CA ASP A 39 3.22 -12.90 -0.22
C ASP A 39 2.27 -12.87 -1.41
N CYS A 40 1.90 -11.66 -1.85
CA CYS A 40 1.12 -11.44 -3.06
C CYS A 40 2.07 -11.01 -4.18
N LEU A 41 2.39 -11.93 -5.07
CA LEU A 41 3.39 -11.78 -6.12
C LEU A 41 2.70 -11.72 -7.49
N GLY A 42 2.28 -10.52 -7.88
CA GLY A 42 1.49 -10.27 -9.07
C GLY A 42 0.03 -10.71 -8.93
N GLY A 43 -0.89 -9.90 -9.45
CA GLY A 43 -2.34 -10.10 -9.36
C GLY A 43 -3.04 -9.10 -8.46
N ASP A 44 -4.37 -9.18 -8.41
CA ASP A 44 -5.22 -8.20 -7.75
C ASP A 44 -5.88 -8.76 -6.48
N CYS A 45 -5.77 -8.02 -5.38
CA CYS A 45 -6.50 -8.29 -4.14
C CYS A 45 -7.63 -7.26 -3.98
N MET A 46 -8.88 -7.73 -4.05
CA MET A 46 -10.08 -6.90 -3.97
C MET A 46 -10.94 -7.30 -2.78
N ASN A 47 -11.36 -6.32 -1.99
CA ASN A 47 -12.23 -6.52 -0.83
C ASN A 47 -11.66 -7.58 0.13
N SER A 48 -10.40 -7.43 0.53
CA SER A 48 -9.75 -8.35 1.47
C SER A 48 -9.69 -7.73 2.87
N ASP A 49 -9.90 -8.53 3.92
CA ASP A 49 -9.84 -8.02 5.31
C ASP A 49 -8.45 -7.47 5.68
N GLY A 50 -7.41 -7.90 4.97
CA GLY A 50 -6.05 -7.40 5.10
C GLY A 50 -5.04 -8.37 4.48
N ILE A 51 -3.80 -7.90 4.32
CA ILE A 51 -2.68 -8.69 3.78
C ILE A 51 -1.56 -8.71 4.81
N ARG A 52 -1.02 -9.90 5.08
CA ARG A 52 0.19 -10.09 5.89
C ARG A 52 1.22 -10.86 5.09
N GLY A 53 2.21 -10.14 4.60
CA GLY A 53 3.16 -10.57 3.61
C GLY A 53 3.45 -9.42 2.65
N ASP A 54 4.46 -9.61 1.81
CA ASP A 54 4.89 -8.59 0.88
C ASP A 54 4.00 -8.58 -0.36
N CYS A 55 3.75 -7.40 -0.90
CA CYS A 55 2.95 -7.15 -2.09
C CYS A 55 3.87 -6.70 -3.23
N LEU A 56 4.18 -7.58 -4.18
CA LEU A 56 5.02 -7.28 -5.34
C LEU A 56 4.18 -7.17 -6.61
N SER A 57 4.23 -6.01 -7.26
CA SER A 57 3.57 -5.74 -8.55
C SER A 57 2.08 -6.11 -8.54
N SER A 58 1.41 -5.85 -7.40
CA SER A 58 0.03 -6.20 -7.15
C SER A 58 -0.84 -4.96 -6.97
N VAL A 59 -2.13 -5.07 -7.30
CA VAL A 59 -3.10 -4.02 -7.01
C VAL A 59 -3.96 -4.44 -5.82
N CYS A 60 -4.02 -3.62 -4.79
CA CYS A 60 -4.88 -3.81 -3.62
C CYS A 60 -6.01 -2.77 -3.65
N MET A 61 -7.25 -3.23 -3.68
CA MET A 61 -8.44 -2.38 -3.70
C MET A 61 -9.39 -2.73 -2.56
N ASN A 62 -9.87 -1.71 -1.85
CA ASN A 62 -10.81 -1.85 -0.73
C ASN A 62 -10.34 -2.92 0.27
N SER A 63 -9.04 -2.91 0.58
CA SER A 63 -8.43 -3.91 1.45
C SER A 63 -8.17 -3.30 2.82
N GLY A 64 -8.14 -4.12 3.87
CA GLY A 64 -7.70 -3.64 5.18
C GLY A 64 -6.20 -3.31 5.21
N ASP A 65 -5.64 -3.29 6.43
CA ASP A 65 -4.20 -3.07 6.66
C ASP A 65 -3.35 -4.01 5.77
N ILE A 66 -2.38 -3.47 5.05
CA ILE A 66 -1.27 -4.24 4.46
C ILE A 66 -0.11 -4.23 5.45
N ARG A 67 0.38 -5.41 5.83
CA ARG A 67 1.51 -5.59 6.74
C ARG A 67 2.60 -6.39 6.04
N GLY A 68 3.58 -5.67 5.53
CA GLY A 68 4.62 -6.15 4.63
C GLY A 68 4.99 -5.02 3.68
N ASP A 69 6.02 -5.26 2.88
CA ASP A 69 6.53 -4.26 1.95
C ASP A 69 5.70 -4.24 0.66
N CYS A 70 5.48 -3.05 0.11
CA CYS A 70 4.77 -2.85 -1.15
C CYS A 70 5.75 -2.43 -2.24
N LEU A 71 5.96 -3.30 -3.22
CA LEU A 71 6.97 -3.19 -4.26
C LEU A 71 6.31 -3.06 -5.64
N GLY A 72 6.24 -1.85 -6.20
CA GLY A 72 5.74 -1.63 -7.57
C GLY A 72 4.24 -1.85 -7.76
N GLY A 73 3.45 -1.70 -6.68
CA GLY A 73 2.01 -1.95 -6.67
C GLY A 73 1.17 -0.72 -6.33
N ASP A 74 -0.12 -0.81 -6.63
CA ASP A 74 -1.11 0.25 -6.36
C ASP A 74 -2.00 -0.15 -5.19
N CYS A 75 -2.20 0.76 -4.24
CA CYS A 75 -3.09 0.58 -3.10
C CYS A 75 -4.20 1.64 -3.14
N MET A 76 -5.45 1.20 -3.25
CA MET A 76 -6.61 2.08 -3.34
C MET A 76 -7.63 1.74 -2.26
N ASN A 77 -8.11 2.75 -1.54
CA ASN A 77 -9.09 2.58 -0.46
C ASN A 77 -8.61 1.54 0.58
N CYS A 78 -7.36 1.63 1.02
CA CYS A 78 -6.80 0.70 2.00
C CYS A 78 -6.69 1.35 3.38
N ASP A 79 -6.85 0.57 4.46
CA ASP A 79 -6.68 1.05 5.85
C ASP A 79 -5.22 1.41 6.22
N GLY A 80 -4.32 1.39 5.23
CA GLY A 80 -2.93 1.81 5.34
C GLY A 80 -1.92 0.68 5.12
N ILE A 81 -0.65 1.08 5.03
CA ILE A 81 0.49 0.18 4.81
C ILE A 81 1.42 0.26 6.01
N ARG A 82 1.85 -0.90 6.52
CA ARG A 82 2.90 -1.04 7.53
C ARG A 82 4.03 -1.88 6.96
N GLY A 83 5.05 -1.20 6.50
CA GLY A 83 6.14 -1.74 5.70
C GLY A 83 6.61 -0.68 4.72
N ASP A 84 7.71 -0.98 4.05
CA ASP A 84 8.35 -0.05 3.14
C ASP A 84 7.65 -0.06 1.78
N CYS A 85 7.68 1.09 1.11
CA CYS A 85 7.06 1.27 -0.20
C CYS A 85 8.11 1.62 -1.26
N LEU A 86 8.22 0.80 -2.29
CA LEU A 86 9.10 1.05 -3.43
C LEU A 86 8.31 1.17 -4.73
N GLY A 87 8.16 2.39 -5.23
CA GLY A 87 7.50 2.64 -6.51
C GLY A 87 6.00 2.35 -6.45
N SER A 88 5.32 2.82 -5.40
CA SER A 88 3.89 2.56 -5.20
C SER A 88 3.03 3.80 -5.44
N VAL A 89 1.78 3.57 -5.83
CA VAL A 89 0.74 4.60 -5.86
C VAL A 89 -0.26 4.28 -4.76
N CYS A 90 -0.58 5.26 -3.92
CA CYS A 90 -1.56 5.12 -2.86
C CYS A 90 -2.68 6.16 -3.00
N MET A 91 -3.93 5.73 -3.06
CA MET A 91 -5.08 6.62 -3.16
C MET A 91 -6.11 6.32 -2.07
N ASN A 92 -6.64 7.38 -1.44
CA ASN A 92 -7.72 7.29 -0.44
C ASN A 92 -7.40 6.28 0.68
N SER A 93 -6.23 6.35 1.30
CA SER A 93 -5.78 5.34 2.27
C SER A 93 -5.22 5.99 3.55
N ASP A 94 -5.26 5.28 4.69
CA ASP A 94 -4.96 5.84 6.03
C ASP A 94 -3.44 6.04 6.32
N GLY A 95 -2.58 6.09 5.31
CA GLY A 95 -1.15 6.40 5.48
C GLY A 95 -0.19 5.22 5.29
N ILE A 96 1.11 5.53 5.16
CA ILE A 96 2.22 4.56 5.17
C ILE A 96 2.99 4.73 6.48
N LYS A 97 3.31 3.61 7.13
CA LYS A 97 4.24 3.52 8.26
C LYS A 97 5.42 2.65 7.83
N GLY A 98 6.47 3.30 7.36
CA GLY A 98 7.62 2.69 6.71
C GLY A 98 8.26 3.71 5.76
N ASP A 99 9.43 3.36 5.25
CA ASP A 99 10.20 4.23 4.37
C ASP A 99 9.69 4.12 2.92
N CYS A 100 9.82 5.19 2.16
CA CYS A 100 9.36 5.28 0.78
C CYS A 100 10.51 5.62 -0.17
N LEU A 101 10.82 4.73 -1.12
CA LEU A 101 11.81 5.04 -2.14
C LEU A 101 11.24 5.97 -3.22
N SER A 102 10.03 5.66 -3.68
CA SER A 102 9.28 6.46 -4.64
C SER A 102 7.80 6.19 -4.42
N SER A 103 7.02 7.21 -4.08
CA SER A 103 5.59 7.05 -3.84
C SER A 103 4.76 8.25 -4.29
N ASP A 104 3.65 7.98 -4.97
CA ASP A 104 2.64 8.97 -5.30
C ASP A 104 1.39 8.73 -4.45
N CYS A 105 1.09 9.65 -3.55
CA CYS A 105 -0.01 9.53 -2.59
C CYS A 105 -1.06 10.62 -2.83
N MET A 106 -2.34 10.25 -2.90
CA MET A 106 -3.47 11.20 -3.02
C MET A 106 -4.56 10.90 -2.00
N ASN A 107 -5.12 11.93 -1.35
CA ASN A 107 -6.16 11.81 -0.32
C ASN A 107 -5.74 10.79 0.75
N PHE A 108 -4.66 11.09 1.46
CA PHE A 108 -3.92 10.09 2.21
C PHE A 108 -3.46 10.65 3.56
N ASP A 109 -3.46 9.86 4.63
CA ASP A 109 -3.04 10.36 5.97
C ASP A 109 -1.51 10.48 6.14
N GLY A 110 -0.80 10.60 5.03
CA GLY A 110 0.62 10.90 4.96
C GLY A 110 1.57 9.70 5.18
N ILE A 111 2.86 9.98 5.07
CA ILE A 111 3.94 9.00 5.23
C ILE A 111 4.60 9.23 6.60
N LYS A 112 4.79 8.16 7.36
CA LYS A 112 5.56 8.13 8.62
C LYS A 112 6.77 7.23 8.42
N GLY A 113 7.87 7.85 8.00
CA GLY A 113 9.11 7.21 7.56
C GLY A 113 9.86 8.15 6.63
N ASP A 114 11.07 7.77 6.27
CA ASP A 114 11.94 8.57 5.41
C ASP A 114 11.60 8.34 3.93
N CYS A 115 11.79 9.37 3.11
CA CYS A 115 11.45 9.32 1.68
C CYS A 115 12.64 9.69 0.79
N LEU A 116 12.98 8.87 -0.21
CA LEU A 116 13.92 9.31 -1.25
C LEU A 116 13.23 10.25 -2.26
N GLY A 117 12.02 9.87 -2.69
CA GLY A 117 11.18 10.66 -3.58
C GLY A 117 9.71 10.43 -3.26
N SER A 118 8.95 11.49 -3.06
CA SER A 118 7.51 11.31 -2.83
C SER A 118 6.70 12.52 -3.26
N VAL A 119 5.56 12.26 -3.87
CA VAL A 119 4.53 13.25 -4.16
C VAL A 119 3.32 12.96 -3.30
N CYS A 120 2.90 13.93 -2.49
CA CYS A 120 1.72 13.80 -1.64
C CYS A 120 0.74 14.93 -1.97
N MET A 121 -0.49 14.57 -2.31
CA MET A 121 -1.58 15.51 -2.61
C MET A 121 -2.75 15.29 -1.66
N ASN A 122 -3.34 16.36 -1.14
CA ASN A 122 -4.46 16.29 -0.19
C ASN A 122 -4.15 15.33 0.97
N SER A 123 -3.06 15.57 1.68
CA SER A 123 -2.53 14.61 2.64
C SER A 123 -2.00 15.25 3.91
N ASP A 124 -1.80 14.45 4.96
CA ASP A 124 -1.07 14.88 6.16
C ASP A 124 0.45 15.05 5.91
N GLY A 125 0.92 14.92 4.66
CA GLY A 125 2.30 15.15 4.26
C GLY A 125 3.25 14.04 4.69
N ILE A 126 4.51 14.39 4.98
CA ILE A 126 5.59 13.45 5.32
C ILE A 126 6.09 13.75 6.73
N ARG A 127 6.24 12.72 7.57
CA ARG A 127 6.88 12.78 8.88
C ARG A 127 8.09 11.86 8.87
N GLY A 128 9.24 12.43 8.52
CA GLY A 128 10.51 11.78 8.27
C GLY A 128 11.37 12.65 7.38
N ASP A 129 12.63 12.26 7.20
CA ASP A 129 13.57 12.97 6.35
C ASP A 129 13.29 12.66 4.88
N CYS A 130 13.54 13.62 4.00
CA CYS A 130 13.37 13.44 2.57
C CYS A 130 14.55 13.89 1.72
N LEU A 131 14.88 13.15 0.66
CA LEU A 131 15.82 13.65 -0.34
C LEU A 131 15.09 14.56 -1.34
N SER A 132 13.89 14.17 -1.77
CA SER A 132 13.02 15.02 -2.59
C SER A 132 11.56 14.81 -2.25
N GLY A 133 10.80 15.89 -2.06
CA GLY A 133 9.38 15.81 -1.70
C GLY A 133 8.53 16.90 -2.37
N ILE A 134 7.38 16.52 -2.92
CA ILE A 134 6.37 17.46 -3.42
C ILE A 134 5.12 17.27 -2.57
N CYS A 135 4.68 18.32 -1.89
CA CYS A 135 3.46 18.31 -1.09
C CYS A 135 2.49 19.37 -1.63
N MET A 136 1.32 18.96 -2.10
CA MET A 136 0.28 19.87 -2.59
C MET A 136 -0.98 19.73 -1.74
N ASN A 137 -1.52 20.85 -1.25
CA ASN A 137 -2.65 20.88 -0.33
C ASN A 137 -2.46 19.87 0.83
N SER A 138 -1.29 19.92 1.46
CA SER A 138 -0.87 18.92 2.44
C SER A 138 -0.13 19.57 3.61
N ASP A 139 -0.05 18.90 4.75
CA ASP A 139 0.64 19.42 5.96
C ASP A 139 2.15 19.68 5.78
N GLY A 140 2.72 19.36 4.61
CA GLY A 140 4.11 19.60 4.25
C GLY A 140 5.03 18.47 4.71
N ILE A 141 6.29 18.79 5.00
CA ILE A 141 7.28 17.82 5.45
C ILE A 141 7.79 18.19 6.83
N ARG A 142 7.71 17.23 7.76
CA ARG A 142 8.21 17.33 9.14
C ARG A 142 9.44 16.41 9.28
N GLY A 143 10.57 16.93 8.84
CA GLY A 143 11.89 16.31 8.84
C GLY A 143 12.85 17.17 8.02
N ASP A 144 14.09 16.72 7.88
CA ASP A 144 15.06 17.38 7.01
C ASP A 144 14.76 17.04 5.55
N CYS A 145 14.76 18.05 4.68
CA CYS A 145 14.56 17.84 3.25
C CYS A 145 15.62 18.54 2.41
N LEU A 146 16.32 17.77 1.57
CA LEU A 146 17.33 18.33 0.67
C LEU A 146 16.69 19.21 -0.41
N SER A 147 15.55 18.78 -0.96
CA SER A 147 14.76 19.54 -1.93
C SER A 147 13.28 19.29 -1.70
N SER A 148 12.49 20.35 -1.58
CA SER A 148 11.03 20.20 -1.43
C SER A 148 10.25 21.31 -2.10
N VAL A 149 9.08 20.98 -2.63
CA VAL A 149 8.08 21.93 -3.10
C VAL A 149 6.80 21.72 -2.30
N CYS A 150 6.42 22.69 -1.47
CA CYS A 150 5.19 22.65 -0.70
C CYS A 150 4.25 23.76 -1.18
N MET A 151 3.06 23.40 -1.67
CA MET A 151 2.03 24.33 -2.14
C MET A 151 0.72 24.07 -1.42
N ASN A 152 0.38 24.89 -0.43
CA ASN A 152 -0.91 24.83 0.24
C ASN A 152 -1.80 25.97 -0.24
N SER A 153 -2.99 25.61 -0.75
CA SER A 153 -4.09 26.56 -0.92
C SER A 153 -4.60 26.90 0.49
N GLY A 154 -4.39 28.16 0.91
CA GLY A 154 -4.83 28.67 2.21
C GLY A 154 -6.34 28.77 2.37
#